data_AF-A0A3D6DPT0-F1
#
_entry.id   AF-A0A3D6DPT0-F1
#
_cell.length_a   1.000
_cell.length_b   1.000
_cell.length_c   1.000
_cell.angle_alpha   90.00
_cell.angle_beta   90.00
_cell.angle_gamma   90.00
#
_symmetry.space_group_name_H-M   'P 1'
#
loop_
_entity.id
_entity.type
_entity.pdbx_description
1 polymer ?
#
loop_
_entity_poly.entity_id
_entity_poly.type
_entity_poly.pdbx_seq_one_letter_code
_entity_poly.pdbx_strand_id
1 'polypeptide(L)'
;SIISAKDHGEAFLTLETGRAVAFMMDDALLYGEMAKARRASDWAVVGTPQSFEAYGCMLPKDDAPFKKVVDAALAKAMTSGEAEKIYAKWFLQPIPPKGLNLDFPLSDAMKALYKAPNDKAYE
;
A
#
# COMPACT_ATOMS: atom_id res chain seq x y z
N SER A 1 7.48 4.10 25.26
CA SER A 1 6.20 4.82 25.06
C SER A 1 5.79 4.69 23.60
N ILE A 2 4.52 4.92 23.28
CA ILE A 2 4.01 4.93 21.89
C ILE A 2 3.71 6.39 21.51
N ILE A 3 4.12 6.82 20.32
CA ILE A 3 3.84 8.15 19.78
C ILE A 3 2.76 8.01 18.70
N SER A 4 1.63 8.69 18.87
CA SER A 4 0.57 8.75 17.86
C SER A 4 0.74 10.03 17.04
N ALA A 5 1.15 9.89 15.78
CA ALA A 5 1.25 11.00 14.82
C ALA A 5 -0.07 11.19 14.06
N LYS A 6 -0.24 12.35 13.41
CA LYS A 6 -1.45 12.69 12.66
C LYS A 6 -1.56 11.93 11.32
N ASP A 7 -0.42 11.74 10.65
CA ASP A 7 -0.34 11.05 9.36
C ASP A 7 1.00 10.31 9.21
N HIS A 8 1.13 9.55 8.11
CA HIS A 8 2.31 8.72 7.84
C HIS A 8 3.59 9.56 7.64
N GLY A 9 3.47 10.77 7.09
CA GLY A 9 4.62 11.66 6.88
C GLY A 9 5.15 12.21 8.21
N GLU A 10 4.25 12.61 9.12
CA GLU A 10 4.64 13.03 10.47
C GLU A 10 5.23 11.86 11.29
N ALA A 11 4.67 10.65 11.14
CA ALA A 11 5.22 9.46 11.77
C ALA A 11 6.65 9.16 11.28
N PHE A 12 6.86 9.19 9.97
CA PHE A 12 8.20 9.01 9.40
C PHE A 12 9.16 10.13 9.81
N LEU A 13 8.71 11.40 9.85
CA LEU A 13 9.55 12.50 10.34
C LEU A 13 9.93 12.32 11.82
N THR A 14 9.06 11.73 12.63
CA THR A 14 9.35 11.40 14.04
C THR A 14 10.47 10.38 14.14
N LEU A 15 10.49 9.38 13.26
CA LEU A 15 11.60 8.44 13.10
C LEU A 15 12.87 9.14 12.56
N GLU A 16 12.77 9.88 11.45
CA GLU A 16 13.91 10.55 10.78
C GLU A 16 14.61 11.58 11.68
N THR A 17 13.89 12.16 12.65
CA THR A 17 14.43 13.12 13.63
C THR A 17 14.86 12.48 14.96
N GLY A 18 14.84 11.15 15.06
CA GLY A 18 15.32 10.42 16.24
C GLY A 18 14.40 10.51 17.47
N ARG A 19 13.15 10.97 17.30
CA ARG A 19 12.14 11.00 18.38
C ARG A 19 11.52 9.62 18.62
N ALA A 20 11.56 8.75 17.62
CA ALA A 20 11.22 7.34 17.71
C ALA A 20 12.37 6.49 17.12
N VAL A 21 12.47 5.23 17.55
CA VAL A 21 13.47 4.27 17.05
C VAL A 21 12.92 3.33 15.96
N ALA A 22 11.60 3.29 15.78
CA ALA A 22 10.92 2.53 14.74
C ALA A 22 9.57 3.19 14.40
N PHE A 23 9.09 2.95 13.18
CA PHE A 23 7.75 3.31 12.72
C PHE A 23 7.06 2.03 12.24
N MET A 24 6.00 1.60 12.93
CA MET A 24 5.19 0.45 12.56
C MET A 24 4.01 0.91 11.69
N MET A 25 3.91 0.38 10.48
CA MET A 25 2.85 0.64 9.50
C MET A 25 2.90 -0.45 8.41
N ASP A 26 1.93 -0.43 7.52
CA ASP A 26 1.86 -1.28 6.33
C ASP A 26 3.12 -1.13 5.46
N ASP A 27 3.62 -2.24 4.94
CA ASP A 27 4.90 -2.30 4.23
C ASP A 27 4.95 -1.34 3.03
N ALA A 28 3.92 -1.32 2.19
CA ALA A 28 3.83 -0.43 1.05
C ALA A 28 3.89 1.06 1.45
N LEU A 29 3.29 1.42 2.59
CA LEU A 29 3.35 2.78 3.12
C LEU A 29 4.74 3.10 3.67
N LEU A 30 5.40 2.14 4.34
CA LEU A 30 6.78 2.30 4.78
C LEU A 30 7.72 2.52 3.60
N TYR A 31 7.61 1.72 2.52
CA TYR A 31 8.39 1.93 1.30
C TYR A 31 8.10 3.28 0.65
N GLY A 32 6.84 3.72 0.65
CA GLY A 32 6.44 5.05 0.18
C GLY A 32 7.08 6.20 0.98
N GLU A 33 7.12 6.10 2.31
CA GLU A 33 7.80 7.09 3.16
C GLU A 33 9.33 7.03 3.03
N MET A 34 9.91 5.83 2.98
CA MET A 34 11.34 5.63 2.75
C MET A 34 11.81 6.25 1.43
N ALA A 35 11.03 6.12 0.36
CA ALA A 35 11.31 6.78 -0.90
C ALA A 35 11.36 8.32 -0.71
N LYS A 36 10.48 8.90 0.10
CA LYS A 36 10.48 10.35 0.32
C LYS A 36 11.62 10.85 1.24
N ALA A 37 12.27 9.97 1.99
CA ALA A 37 13.31 10.29 2.97
C ALA A 37 14.45 11.15 2.42
N ARG A 38 15.21 11.79 3.32
CA ARG A 38 16.43 12.54 2.94
C ARG A 38 17.49 11.64 2.33
N ARG A 39 17.67 10.46 2.90
CA ARG A 39 18.55 9.38 2.40
C ARG A 39 17.83 8.05 2.57
N ALA A 40 17.25 7.52 1.48
CA ALA A 40 16.49 6.28 1.51
C ALA A 40 17.32 5.08 2.01
N SER A 41 18.63 5.08 1.73
CA SER A 41 19.60 4.05 2.13
C SER A 41 19.79 3.91 3.64
N ASP A 42 19.36 4.90 4.44
CA ASP A 42 19.51 4.87 5.90
C ASP A 42 18.41 4.05 6.57
N TRP A 43 17.41 3.58 5.81
CA TRP A 43 16.18 2.97 6.32
C TRP A 43 16.01 1.56 5.76
N ALA A 44 15.39 0.69 6.55
CA ALA A 44 15.00 -0.65 6.16
C ALA A 44 13.65 -1.03 6.76
N VAL A 45 12.81 -1.72 5.99
CA VAL A 45 11.63 -2.40 6.51
C VAL A 45 12.08 -3.75 7.06
N VAL A 46 11.80 -4.00 8.34
CA VAL A 46 12.27 -5.19 9.07
C VAL A 46 11.16 -5.77 9.95
N GLY A 47 11.40 -6.99 10.44
CA GLY A 47 10.49 -7.68 11.36
C GLY A 47 9.56 -8.66 10.65
N THR A 48 8.86 -9.47 11.45
CA THR A 48 7.82 -10.37 10.96
C THR A 48 6.50 -9.59 10.83
N PRO A 49 5.79 -9.66 9.69
CA PRO A 49 4.47 -9.06 9.54
C PRO A 49 3.55 -9.47 10.69
N GLN A 50 2.87 -8.50 11.31
CA GLN A 50 1.94 -8.74 12.41
C GLN A 50 0.51 -9.01 11.91
N SER A 51 0.20 -8.59 10.69
CA SER A 51 -1.10 -8.76 10.03
C SER A 51 -0.93 -8.84 8.52
N PHE A 52 -1.94 -9.39 7.85
CA PHE A 52 -2.15 -9.24 6.41
C PHE A 52 -3.48 -8.52 6.21
N GLU A 53 -3.45 -7.42 5.49
CA GLU A 53 -4.58 -6.50 5.41
C GLU A 53 -4.96 -6.24 3.96
N ALA A 54 -6.26 -6.34 3.66
CA ALA A 54 -6.78 -6.14 2.33
C ALA A 54 -7.25 -4.69 2.18
N TYR A 55 -6.61 -3.94 1.29
CA TYR A 55 -7.07 -2.60 0.93
C TYR A 55 -8.29 -2.68 0.02
N GLY A 56 -9.34 -1.96 0.38
CA GLY A 56 -10.57 -1.85 -0.41
C GLY A 56 -11.06 -0.40 -0.50
N CYS A 57 -11.83 -0.10 -1.54
CA CYS A 57 -12.55 1.16 -1.62
C CYS A 57 -13.66 1.19 -0.56
N MET A 58 -13.58 2.12 0.40
CA MET A 58 -14.60 2.29 1.43
C MET A 58 -15.83 2.99 0.84
N LEU A 59 -17.02 2.45 1.13
CA LEU A 59 -18.30 2.94 0.61
C LEU A 59 -19.30 3.09 1.78
N PRO A 60 -20.39 3.86 1.61
CA PRO A 60 -21.50 3.84 2.56
C PRO A 60 -22.02 2.41 2.77
N LYS A 61 -22.33 2.08 4.03
CA LYS A 61 -22.95 0.80 4.37
C LYS A 61 -24.35 0.71 3.73
N ASP A 62 -24.77 -0.50 3.39
CA ASP A 62 -26.10 -0.86 2.89
C ASP A 62 -26.47 -0.28 1.50
N ASP A 63 -25.50 0.29 0.77
CA ASP A 63 -25.66 0.71 -0.63
C ASP A 63 -25.15 -0.38 -1.60
N ALA A 64 -25.91 -1.47 -1.70
CA ALA A 64 -25.58 -2.60 -2.58
C ALA A 64 -25.51 -2.21 -4.08
N PRO A 65 -26.39 -1.34 -4.62
CA PRO A 65 -26.27 -0.90 -6.00
C PRO A 65 -24.94 -0.18 -6.28
N PHE A 66 -24.51 0.72 -5.40
CA PHE A 66 -23.24 1.43 -5.58
C PHE A 66 -22.04 0.49 -5.47
N LYS A 67 -22.04 -0.39 -4.45
CA LYS A 67 -21.01 -1.43 -4.32
C LYS A 67 -20.89 -2.28 -5.58
N LYS A 68 -22.01 -2.71 -6.18
CA LYS A 68 -22.00 -3.50 -7.41
C LYS A 68 -21.30 -2.77 -8.58
N VAL A 69 -21.48 -1.46 -8.70
CA VAL A 69 -20.81 -0.66 -9.74
C VAL A 69 -19.30 -0.60 -9.49
N VAL A 70 -18.89 -0.36 -8.25
CA VAL A 70 -17.48 -0.30 -7.86
C VAL A 70 -16.81 -1.66 -8.07
N ASP A 71 -17.41 -2.74 -7.57
CA ASP A 71 -16.91 -4.10 -7.73
C ASP A 71 -16.77 -4.49 -9.20
N ALA A 72 -17.76 -4.16 -10.04
CA ALA A 72 -17.70 -4.44 -11.47
C ALA A 72 -16.56 -3.70 -12.17
N ALA A 73 -16.31 -2.43 -11.80
CA ALA A 73 -15.21 -1.64 -12.35
C ALA A 73 -13.85 -2.21 -11.94
N LEU A 74 -13.68 -2.54 -10.66
CA LEU A 74 -12.45 -3.14 -10.12
C LEU A 74 -12.20 -4.51 -10.74
N ALA A 75 -13.22 -5.37 -10.79
CA ALA A 75 -13.10 -6.71 -11.37
C ALA A 75 -12.69 -6.65 -12.85
N LYS A 76 -13.25 -5.71 -13.61
CA LYS A 76 -12.85 -5.47 -15.00
C LYS A 76 -11.38 -5.01 -15.10
N ALA A 77 -10.95 -4.06 -14.28
CA ALA A 77 -9.57 -3.58 -14.28
C ALA A 77 -8.57 -4.69 -13.93
N MET A 78 -8.91 -5.50 -12.91
CA MET A 78 -8.13 -6.64 -12.46
C MET A 78 -7.99 -7.72 -13.55
N THR A 79 -9.12 -8.20 -14.08
CA THR A 79 -9.14 -9.33 -15.02
C THR A 79 -8.71 -8.99 -16.44
N SER A 80 -8.70 -7.71 -16.82
CA SER A 80 -8.22 -7.26 -18.13
C SER A 80 -6.70 -7.06 -18.23
N GLY A 81 -5.98 -7.20 -17.10
CA GLY A 81 -4.54 -6.88 -17.01
C GLY A 81 -4.24 -5.39 -16.87
N GLU A 82 -5.24 -4.52 -16.84
CA GLU A 82 -5.04 -3.08 -16.63
C GLU A 82 -4.52 -2.79 -15.22
N ALA A 83 -5.01 -3.52 -14.21
CA ALA A 83 -4.51 -3.40 -12.84
C ALA A 83 -3.01 -3.74 -12.72
N GLU A 84 -2.51 -4.73 -13.46
CA GLU A 84 -1.08 -5.07 -13.49
C GLU A 84 -0.24 -3.93 -14.08
N LYS A 85 -0.73 -3.26 -15.13
CA LYS A 85 -0.05 -2.09 -15.70
C LYS A 85 -0.03 -0.92 -14.72
N ILE A 86 -1.14 -0.67 -14.04
CA ILE A 86 -1.24 0.35 -12.99
C ILE A 86 -0.25 0.02 -11.87
N TYR A 87 -0.20 -1.23 -11.42
CA TYR A 87 0.74 -1.68 -10.40
C TYR A 87 2.20 -1.46 -10.84
N ALA A 88 2.56 -1.91 -12.04
CA ALA A 88 3.91 -1.74 -12.57
C ALA A 88 4.33 -0.27 -12.62
N LYS A 89 3.43 0.62 -13.03
CA LYS A 89 3.70 2.07 -13.07
C LYS A 89 4.01 2.65 -11.69
N TRP A 90 3.31 2.23 -10.64
CA TRP A 90 3.43 2.86 -9.31
C TRP A 90 4.42 2.17 -8.38
N PHE A 91 4.69 0.88 -8.58
CA PHE A 91 5.49 0.09 -7.65
C PHE A 91 6.80 -0.45 -8.25
N LEU A 92 6.90 -0.48 -9.59
CA LEU A 92 8.05 -1.06 -10.30
C LEU A 92 8.72 -0.09 -11.28
N GLN A 93 8.30 1.18 -11.30
CA GLN A 93 8.83 2.22 -12.17
C GLN A 93 9.09 3.51 -11.36
N PRO A 94 9.95 4.41 -11.85
CA PRO A 94 10.12 5.73 -11.27
C PRO A 94 8.82 6.52 -11.16
N ILE A 95 8.47 6.94 -9.94
CA ILE A 95 7.26 7.74 -9.65
C ILE A 95 7.60 9.19 -9.26
N PRO A 96 6.74 10.16 -9.59
CA PRO A 96 6.92 11.55 -9.15
C PRO A 96 6.79 11.67 -7.61
N PRO A 97 7.35 12.74 -7.00
CA PRO A 97 8.07 13.85 -7.66
C PRO A 97 9.58 13.61 -7.82
N LYS A 98 10.16 12.65 -7.11
CA LYS A 98 11.62 12.43 -7.07
C LYS A 98 12.13 11.38 -8.09
N GLY A 99 11.24 10.75 -8.85
CA GLY A 99 11.60 9.71 -9.82
C GLY A 99 12.14 8.44 -9.16
N LEU A 100 11.63 8.10 -7.98
CA LEU A 100 12.09 6.96 -7.21
C LEU A 100 11.26 5.72 -7.54
N ASN A 101 11.87 4.55 -7.45
CA ASN A 101 11.19 3.27 -7.63
C ASN A 101 11.05 2.59 -6.27
N LEU A 102 9.87 2.00 -6.00
CA LEU A 102 9.63 1.25 -4.77
C LEU A 102 10.19 -0.18 -4.83
N ASP A 103 10.45 -0.68 -6.05
CA ASP A 103 10.91 -2.06 -6.29
C ASP A 103 10.08 -3.10 -5.54
N PHE A 104 8.75 -2.91 -5.52
CA PHE A 104 7.81 -3.68 -4.71
C PHE A 104 7.04 -4.68 -5.60
N PRO A 105 7.48 -5.95 -5.72
CA PRO A 105 6.88 -6.90 -6.63
C PRO A 105 5.45 -7.27 -6.24
N LEU A 106 4.62 -7.53 -7.25
CA LEU A 106 3.24 -7.97 -7.04
C LEU A 106 3.23 -9.31 -6.29
N SER A 107 2.56 -9.35 -5.14
CA SER A 107 2.48 -10.54 -4.30
C SER A 107 1.64 -11.64 -4.97
N ASP A 108 1.86 -12.89 -4.57
CA ASP A 108 1.09 -14.01 -5.11
C ASP A 108 -0.39 -13.95 -4.70
N ALA A 109 -0.69 -13.39 -3.52
CA ALA A 109 -2.05 -13.09 -3.10
C ALA A 109 -2.74 -12.10 -4.06
N MET A 110 -2.05 -11.02 -4.44
CA MET A 110 -2.58 -10.05 -5.41
C MET A 110 -2.72 -10.63 -6.82
N LYS A 111 -1.76 -11.46 -7.27
CA LYS A 111 -1.89 -12.19 -8.55
C LYS A 111 -3.11 -13.11 -8.57
N ALA A 112 -3.38 -13.80 -7.46
CA ALA A 112 -4.58 -14.63 -7.33
C ALA A 112 -5.86 -13.77 -7.36
N LEU A 113 -5.86 -12.64 -6.63
CA LEU A 113 -6.98 -11.70 -6.61
C LEU A 113 -7.26 -11.10 -8.00
N TYR A 114 -6.24 -10.80 -8.79
CA TYR A 114 -6.42 -10.28 -10.16
C TYR A 114 -7.10 -11.28 -11.11
N LYS A 115 -6.87 -12.58 -10.88
CA LYS A 115 -7.52 -13.66 -11.64
C LYS A 115 -8.94 -13.93 -11.17
N ALA A 116 -9.18 -13.83 -9.86
CA ALA A 116 -10.47 -14.10 -9.23
C ALA A 116 -10.79 -13.02 -8.16
N PRO A 117 -11.28 -11.84 -8.60
CA PRO A 117 -11.59 -10.74 -7.69
C PRO A 117 -12.63 -11.14 -6.64
N ASN A 118 -12.40 -10.71 -5.40
CA ASN A 118 -13.32 -10.90 -4.28
C ASN A 118 -13.13 -9.79 -3.24
N ASP A 119 -14.02 -9.74 -2.26
CA ASP A 119 -14.05 -8.77 -1.16
C ASP A 119 -13.95 -9.45 0.22
N LYS A 120 -13.31 -10.62 0.28
CA LYS A 120 -13.13 -11.35 1.54
C LYS A 120 -11.98 -10.74 2.33
N ALA A 121 -12.17 -10.64 3.65
CA ALA A 121 -11.09 -10.31 4.57
C ALA A 121 -10.08 -11.47 4.64
N TYR A 122 -8.83 -11.14 4.99
CA TYR A 122 -7.87 -12.17 5.41
C TYR A 122 -8.34 -12.81 6.72
N GLU A 123 -8.13 -14.13 6.84
CA GLU A 123 -8.38 -14.90 8.07
C GLU A 123 -7.16 -14.87 9.01
#